data_AF-A0A7Z8Z993-F1
#
_entry.id   AF-A0A7Z8Z993-F1
#
_cell.length_a   1.000
_cell.length_b   1.000
_cell.length_c   1.000
_cell.angle_alpha   90.00
_cell.angle_beta   90.00
_cell.angle_gamma   90.00
#
_symmetry.space_group_name_H-M   'P 1'
#
loop_
_entity.id
_entity.type
_entity.pdbx_description
1 polymer ?
#
loop_
_entity_poly.entity_id
_entity_poly.type
_entity_poly.pdbx_seq_one_letter_code
_entity_poly.pdbx_strand_id
1 'polypeptide(L)'
;MIGHIAERLFNIYIIRCQQVSELNIKELQRTFVTSETYNGKLEPVFTTGTPIVISFDNNYAVSGGALINSIVRHADKNKNYDIVVLENKVSNLNQKRLRHLVAGKSNISLRFFDVNVFTEISAVHTRAHFSASTYARLFIPQLFRSYDKVVFIDSDTVVKADLATLMDVDIGTNLVAAVKDIVMEGFVKFGAMSESDDGVMPAKEYLQKNLGDD
;
A
#
# COMPACT_ATOMS: atom_id res chain seq x y z
N MET A 1 1.04 10.92 32.08
CA MET A 1 1.18 11.84 33.23
C MET A 1 0.91 13.30 32.85
N ILE A 2 1.54 13.85 31.79
CA ILE A 2 1.32 15.24 31.34
C ILE A 2 -0.15 15.49 30.93
N GLY A 3 -0.79 14.58 30.19
CA GLY A 3 -2.18 14.74 29.76
C GLY A 3 -3.19 14.92 30.91
N HIS A 4 -3.11 14.09 31.95
CA HIS A 4 -4.01 14.21 33.11
C HIS A 4 -3.84 15.52 33.89
N ILE A 5 -2.63 16.09 33.92
CA ILE A 5 -2.39 17.40 34.53
C ILE A 5 -3.01 18.50 33.65
N ALA A 6 -2.88 18.40 32.33
CA ALA A 6 -3.44 19.36 31.39
C ALA A 6 -4.98 19.46 31.49
N GLU A 7 -5.68 18.34 31.67
CA GLU A 7 -7.14 18.33 31.89
C GLU A 7 -7.55 19.17 33.12
N ARG A 8 -6.78 19.09 34.22
CA ARG A 8 -7.05 19.87 35.43
C ARG A 8 -6.73 21.35 35.24
N LEU A 9 -5.60 21.66 34.60
CA LEU A 9 -5.21 23.04 34.30
C LEU A 9 -6.20 23.73 33.35
N PHE A 10 -6.77 23.00 32.39
CA PHE A 10 -7.80 23.52 31.49
C PHE A 10 -9.04 23.99 32.25
N ASN A 11 -9.51 23.21 33.23
CA ASN A 11 -10.64 23.60 34.09
C ASN A 11 -10.30 24.83 34.94
N ILE A 12 -9.12 24.87 35.56
CA ILE A 12 -8.67 26.01 36.37
C ILE A 12 -8.64 27.30 35.54
N TYR A 13 -8.17 27.21 34.30
CA TYR A 13 -8.13 28.35 33.38
C TYR A 13 -9.54 28.88 33.06
N ILE A 14 -10.48 28.00 32.70
CA ILE A 14 -11.88 28.40 32.43
C ILE A 14 -12.51 29.08 33.65
N ILE A 15 -12.35 28.47 34.84
CA ILE A 15 -12.87 29.03 36.11
C ILE A 15 -12.29 30.43 36.34
N ARG A 16 -10.98 30.61 36.11
CA ARG A 16 -10.33 31.93 36.27
C ARG A 16 -10.90 32.96 35.29
N CYS A 17 -11.13 32.59 34.03
CA CYS A 17 -11.67 33.53 33.04
C CYS A 17 -13.12 33.93 33.37
N GLN A 18 -13.96 33.00 33.86
CA GLN A 18 -15.33 33.30 34.30
C GLN A 18 -15.38 34.30 35.47
N GLN A 19 -14.32 34.35 36.29
CA GLN A 19 -14.21 35.32 37.39
C GLN A 19 -13.81 36.73 36.93
N VAL A 20 -13.23 36.88 35.75
CA VAL A 20 -12.67 38.17 35.26
C VAL A 20 -13.58 38.82 34.22
N SER A 21 -14.35 38.03 33.47
CA SER A 21 -15.22 38.52 32.39
C SER A 21 -16.42 37.60 32.17
N GLU A 22 -17.51 38.13 31.63
CA GLU A 22 -18.68 37.34 31.23
C GLU A 22 -18.34 36.43 30.04
N LEU A 23 -18.50 35.12 30.23
CA LEU A 23 -18.09 34.07 29.29
C LEU A 23 -19.32 33.27 28.86
N ASN A 24 -19.58 33.23 27.55
CA ASN A 24 -20.65 32.42 26.99
C ASN A 24 -20.17 30.98 26.77
N ILE A 25 -20.67 30.05 27.57
CA ILE A 25 -20.31 28.63 27.51
C ILE A 25 -21.48 27.83 26.97
N LYS A 26 -21.21 26.94 26.01
CA LYS A 26 -22.16 25.97 25.48
C LYS A 26 -21.58 24.57 25.58
N GLU A 27 -22.22 23.72 26.37
CA GLU A 27 -21.85 22.31 26.49
C GLU A 27 -22.51 21.50 25.37
N LEU A 28 -21.76 20.54 24.82
CA LEU A 28 -22.19 19.68 23.72
C LEU A 28 -22.08 18.20 24.12
N GLN A 29 -22.90 17.36 23.49
CA GLN A 29 -22.82 15.91 23.67
C GLN A 29 -21.53 15.34 23.07
N ARG A 30 -21.00 14.32 23.72
CA ARG A 30 -19.84 13.55 23.24
C ARG A 30 -20.34 12.32 22.48
N THR A 31 -19.69 12.00 21.38
CA THR A 31 -19.90 10.76 20.63
C THR A 31 -18.67 9.87 20.72
N PHE A 32 -18.86 8.58 20.51
CA PHE A 32 -17.79 7.59 20.46
C PHE A 32 -18.04 6.69 19.25
N VAL A 33 -17.02 6.50 18.42
CA VAL A 33 -17.08 5.62 17.24
C VAL A 33 -16.68 4.22 17.70
N THR A 34 -17.60 3.26 17.61
CA THR A 34 -17.39 1.88 18.11
C THR A 34 -16.58 1.00 17.18
N SER A 35 -16.51 1.37 15.90
CA SER A 35 -15.79 0.61 14.88
C SER A 35 -15.03 1.58 13.98
N GLU A 36 -13.71 1.51 14.05
CA GLU A 36 -12.84 2.33 13.23
C GLU A 36 -12.85 1.81 11.78
N THR A 37 -12.89 2.74 10.83
CA THR A 37 -12.80 2.45 9.39
C THR A 37 -11.78 3.38 8.77
N TYR A 38 -11.23 2.98 7.62
CA TYR A 38 -10.29 3.80 6.88
C TYR A 38 -10.83 4.12 5.49
N ASN A 39 -11.03 5.41 5.25
CA ASN A 39 -11.45 5.97 3.96
C ASN A 39 -10.40 6.92 3.36
N GLY A 40 -9.20 6.94 3.93
CA GLY A 40 -8.11 7.80 3.50
C GLY A 40 -7.54 7.44 2.13
N LYS A 41 -6.64 8.29 1.66
CA LYS A 41 -5.89 8.13 0.42
C LYS A 41 -4.46 8.63 0.61
N LEU A 42 -3.55 8.16 -0.23
CA LEU A 42 -2.20 8.69 -0.31
C LEU A 42 -2.15 9.81 -1.33
N GLU A 43 -1.57 10.94 -0.93
CA GLU A 43 -1.29 12.04 -1.85
C GLU A 43 0.11 11.90 -2.45
N PRO A 44 0.32 12.32 -3.72
CA PRO A 44 1.65 12.41 -4.34
C PRO A 44 2.58 13.29 -3.51
N VAL A 45 3.81 12.82 -3.28
CA VAL A 45 4.84 13.64 -2.62
C VAL A 45 5.59 14.57 -3.59
N PHE A 46 5.50 14.28 -4.88
CA PHE A 46 6.05 15.09 -5.96
C PHE A 46 4.93 15.53 -6.90
N THR A 47 5.03 16.75 -7.43
CA THR A 47 4.10 17.24 -8.47
C THR A 47 4.15 16.37 -9.73
N THR A 48 5.35 15.87 -10.06
CA THR A 48 5.57 14.92 -11.15
C THR A 48 6.55 13.88 -10.66
N GLY A 49 6.09 12.63 -10.55
CA GLY A 49 6.90 11.52 -10.06
C GLY A 49 6.32 10.18 -10.50
N THR A 50 7.16 9.15 -10.41
CA THR A 50 6.80 7.77 -10.71
C THR A 50 6.35 7.09 -9.41
N PRO A 51 5.04 6.88 -9.19
CA PRO A 51 4.55 6.14 -8.05
C PRO A 51 4.85 4.64 -8.22
N ILE A 52 5.60 4.08 -7.28
CA ILE A 52 5.99 2.67 -7.25
C ILE A 52 5.43 2.06 -5.98
N VAL A 53 4.63 1.01 -6.12
CA VAL A 53 3.99 0.30 -5.02
C VAL A 53 4.61 -1.07 -4.87
N ILE A 54 5.03 -1.37 -3.66
CA ILE A 54 5.62 -2.66 -3.27
C ILE A 54 4.83 -3.15 -2.07
N SER A 55 4.53 -4.45 -1.99
CA SER A 55 3.84 -5.04 -0.85
C SER A 55 4.66 -6.18 -0.25
N PHE A 56 4.92 -6.13 1.06
CA PHE A 56 5.63 -7.20 1.77
C PHE A 56 5.43 -7.17 3.29
N ASP A 57 5.74 -8.30 3.94
CA ASP A 57 5.83 -8.44 5.38
C ASP A 57 7.28 -8.34 5.89
N ASN A 58 7.47 -8.51 7.21
CA ASN A 58 8.82 -8.44 7.78
C ASN A 58 9.79 -9.52 7.26
N ASN A 59 9.31 -10.69 6.84
CA ASN A 59 10.15 -11.78 6.34
C ASN A 59 10.72 -11.44 4.95
N TYR A 60 9.92 -10.75 4.13
CA TYR A 60 10.33 -10.30 2.80
C TYR A 60 11.08 -8.95 2.81
N ALA A 61 11.33 -8.35 3.98
CA ALA A 61 12.02 -7.05 4.07
C ALA A 61 13.43 -7.04 3.46
N VAL A 62 14.15 -8.18 3.50
CA VAL A 62 15.47 -8.32 2.84
C VAL A 62 15.32 -8.24 1.32
N SER A 63 14.34 -8.96 0.78
CA SER A 63 14.05 -8.97 -0.66
C SER A 63 13.55 -7.59 -1.13
N GLY A 64 12.60 -7.00 -0.40
CA GLY A 64 12.14 -5.64 -0.67
C GLY A 64 13.27 -4.61 -0.59
N GLY A 65 14.25 -4.81 0.30
CA GLY A 65 15.47 -4.00 0.34
C GLY A 65 16.34 -4.14 -0.90
N ALA A 66 16.52 -5.36 -1.42
CA ALA A 66 17.25 -5.60 -2.67
C ALA A 66 16.54 -4.94 -3.86
N LEU A 67 15.22 -5.05 -3.94
CA LEU A 67 14.39 -4.37 -4.93
C LEU A 67 14.55 -2.85 -4.85
N ILE A 68 14.31 -2.24 -3.69
CA ILE A 68 14.43 -0.79 -3.49
C ILE A 68 15.84 -0.31 -3.87
N ASN A 69 16.87 -1.02 -3.46
CA ASN A 69 18.24 -0.69 -3.84
C ASN A 69 18.47 -0.79 -5.35
N SER A 70 17.90 -1.80 -6.02
CA SER A 70 17.98 -1.94 -7.47
C SER A 70 17.26 -0.79 -8.21
N ILE A 71 16.13 -0.31 -7.67
CA ILE A 71 15.41 0.87 -8.19
C ILE A 71 16.30 2.11 -8.03
N VAL A 72 16.83 2.37 -6.83
CA VAL A 72 17.70 3.53 -6.56
C VAL A 72 18.94 3.54 -7.47
N ARG A 73 19.49 2.38 -7.80
CA ARG A 73 20.68 2.26 -8.67
C ARG A 73 20.40 2.57 -10.14
N HIS A 74 19.19 2.32 -10.63
CA HIS A 74 18.81 2.53 -12.02
C HIS A 74 17.87 3.73 -12.24
N ALA A 75 17.55 4.46 -11.17
CA ALA A 75 16.75 5.67 -11.23
C ALA A 75 17.45 6.78 -12.05
N ASP A 76 16.71 7.42 -12.94
CA ASP A 76 17.12 8.65 -13.62
C ASP A 76 17.17 9.80 -12.60
N LYS A 77 18.28 10.54 -12.59
CA LYS A 77 18.48 11.68 -11.70
C LYS A 77 17.54 12.85 -11.99
N ASN A 78 16.96 12.90 -13.20
CA ASN A 78 16.06 13.96 -13.63
C ASN A 78 14.58 13.63 -13.36
N LYS A 79 14.27 12.41 -12.90
CA LYS A 79 12.91 11.98 -12.56
C LYS A 79 12.78 11.80 -11.05
N ASN A 80 11.55 11.98 -10.56
CA ASN A 80 11.22 11.72 -9.16
C ASN A 80 10.52 10.36 -9.00
N TYR A 81 10.73 9.71 -7.86
CA TYR A 81 10.22 8.38 -7.56
C TYR A 81 9.53 8.39 -6.19
N ASP A 82 8.24 8.07 -6.17
CA ASP A 82 7.45 7.96 -4.95
C ASP A 82 7.22 6.49 -4.63
N ILE A 83 8.11 5.92 -3.82
CA ILE A 83 8.06 4.50 -3.45
C ILE A 83 7.19 4.38 -2.20
N VAL A 84 6.12 3.60 -2.31
CA VAL A 84 5.24 3.27 -1.19
C VAL A 84 5.27 1.78 -0.93
N VAL A 85 5.69 1.42 0.28
CA VAL A 85 5.63 0.05 0.77
C VAL A 85 4.32 -0.14 1.53
N LEU A 86 3.46 -0.99 0.98
CA LEU A 86 2.31 -1.57 1.66
C LEU A 86 2.83 -2.65 2.61
N GLU A 87 2.97 -2.30 3.88
CA GLU A 87 3.70 -3.09 4.86
C GLU A 87 2.74 -3.89 5.75
N ASN A 88 3.09 -5.14 6.01
CA ASN A 88 2.41 -5.98 6.99
C ASN A 88 3.35 -6.32 8.14
N LYS A 89 3.29 -5.51 9.21
CA LYS A 89 4.06 -5.69 10.45
C LYS A 89 5.57 -5.72 10.23
N VAL A 90 6.09 -4.92 9.30
CA VAL A 90 7.52 -4.73 9.07
C VAL A 90 8.13 -4.02 10.29
N SER A 91 9.14 -4.63 10.90
CA SER A 91 9.75 -4.11 12.12
C SER A 91 10.33 -2.69 11.93
N ASN A 92 10.25 -1.88 12.98
CA ASN A 92 10.84 -0.53 13.00
C ASN A 92 12.33 -0.51 12.60
N LEU A 93 13.08 -1.56 12.95
CA LEU A 93 14.47 -1.71 12.55
C LEU A 93 14.61 -1.88 11.03
N ASN A 94 13.80 -2.74 10.41
CA ASN A 94 13.81 -2.94 8.97
C ASN A 94 13.32 -1.70 8.23
N GLN A 95 12.25 -1.03 8.70
CA GLN A 95 11.83 0.24 8.10
C GLN A 95 12.93 1.29 8.14
N LYS A 96 13.68 1.42 9.25
CA LYS A 96 14.84 2.32 9.35
C LYS A 96 15.94 1.96 8.35
N ARG A 97 16.28 0.67 8.21
CA ARG A 97 17.27 0.19 7.23
C ARG A 97 16.86 0.51 5.80
N LEU A 98 15.59 0.29 5.46
CA LEU A 98 15.05 0.59 4.13
C LEU A 98 15.06 2.09 3.83
N ARG A 99 14.69 2.95 4.79
CA ARG A 99 14.81 4.41 4.65
C ARG A 99 16.25 4.86 4.43
N HIS A 100 17.23 4.14 4.99
CA HIS A 100 18.64 4.44 4.77
C HIS A 100 19.08 4.20 3.32
N LEU A 101 18.44 3.29 2.58
CA LEU A 101 18.74 3.03 1.16
C LEU A 101 18.45 4.23 0.26
N VAL A 102 17.50 5.07 0.64
CA VAL A 102 17.10 6.28 -0.11
C VAL A 102 17.63 7.57 0.54
N ALA A 103 18.38 7.47 1.64
CA ALA A 103 18.88 8.64 2.36
C ALA A 103 19.81 9.48 1.47
N GLY A 104 19.59 10.80 1.47
CA GLY A 104 20.36 11.74 0.66
C GLY A 104 19.94 11.82 -0.82
N LYS A 105 18.88 11.12 -1.23
CA LYS A 105 18.29 11.22 -2.57
C LYS A 105 17.07 12.14 -2.54
N SER A 106 17.21 13.37 -3.02
CA SER A 106 16.10 14.34 -3.05
C SER A 106 14.99 13.95 -4.04
N ASN A 107 15.31 13.13 -5.04
CA ASN A 107 14.39 12.68 -6.07
C ASN A 107 13.72 11.34 -5.75
N ILE A 108 13.96 10.73 -4.58
CA ILE A 108 13.37 9.44 -4.20
C ILE A 108 12.76 9.54 -2.80
N SER A 109 11.47 9.33 -2.71
CA SER A 109 10.73 9.22 -1.45
C SER A 109 10.42 7.75 -1.15
N LEU A 110 10.55 7.34 0.12
CA LEU A 110 10.15 6.03 0.58
C LEU A 110 9.17 6.17 1.76
N ARG A 111 7.94 5.76 1.55
CA ARG A 111 6.86 5.78 2.55
C ARG A 111 6.39 4.37 2.88
N PHE A 112 5.86 4.22 4.08
CA PHE A 112 5.28 2.96 4.57
C PHE A 112 3.82 3.21 4.87
N PHE A 113 2.96 2.30 4.43
CA PHE A 113 1.54 2.31 4.70
C PHE A 113 1.14 0.95 5.28
N ASP A 114 0.58 0.95 6.49
CA ASP A 114 0.15 -0.27 7.16
C ASP A 114 -1.14 -0.81 6.51
N VAL A 115 -1.03 -1.98 5.89
CA VAL A 115 -2.19 -2.62 5.23
C VAL A 115 -3.23 -3.13 6.22
N ASN A 116 -2.86 -3.32 7.49
CA ASN A 116 -3.77 -3.82 8.52
C ASN A 116 -4.85 -2.79 8.91
N VAL A 117 -4.72 -1.54 8.44
CA VAL A 117 -5.72 -0.49 8.59
C VAL A 117 -7.02 -0.83 7.83
N PHE A 118 -6.94 -1.66 6.79
CA PHE A 118 -8.12 -2.19 6.10
C PHE A 118 -8.69 -3.37 6.89
N THR A 119 -9.85 -3.15 7.51
CA THR A 119 -10.58 -4.19 8.26
C THR A 119 -11.00 -5.35 7.34
N GLU A 120 -11.23 -5.07 6.06
CA GLU A 120 -11.55 -6.06 5.04
C GLU A 120 -10.39 -7.03 4.84
N ILE A 121 -9.15 -6.55 4.82
CA ILE A 121 -7.94 -7.39 4.74
C ILE A 121 -7.82 -8.27 5.98
N SER A 122 -8.23 -7.75 7.15
CA SER A 122 -8.26 -8.51 8.40
C SER A 122 -9.38 -9.57 8.41
N ALA A 123 -10.47 -9.33 7.67
CA ALA A 123 -11.62 -10.23 7.55
C ALA A 123 -11.47 -11.28 6.43
N VAL A 124 -10.55 -11.07 5.47
CA VAL A 124 -10.15 -12.10 4.49
C VAL A 124 -9.36 -13.17 5.24
N HIS A 125 -10.09 -14.04 5.94
CA HIS A 125 -9.55 -15.24 6.55
C HIS A 125 -8.75 -16.00 5.48
N THR A 126 -7.45 -16.07 5.73
CA THR A 126 -6.43 -16.71 4.93
C THR A 126 -6.83 -18.15 4.63
N ARG A 127 -7.37 -18.39 3.44
CA ARG A 127 -7.35 -19.71 2.81
C ARG A 127 -5.88 -20.05 2.53
N ALA A 128 -5.27 -20.66 3.54
CA ALA A 128 -4.02 -21.42 3.63
C ALA A 128 -2.71 -20.87 3.02
N HIS A 129 -2.68 -19.96 2.03
CA HIS A 129 -1.41 -19.59 1.36
C HIS A 129 -1.28 -18.12 0.92
N PHE A 130 -2.34 -17.31 0.95
CA PHE A 130 -2.26 -15.91 0.53
C PHE A 130 -2.15 -14.96 1.73
N SER A 131 -0.99 -14.29 1.83
CA SER A 131 -0.74 -13.27 2.86
C SER A 131 -1.64 -12.05 2.65
N ALA A 132 -1.95 -11.32 3.73
CA ALA A 132 -2.58 -9.99 3.65
C ALA A 132 -1.87 -9.06 2.64
N SER A 133 -0.56 -9.22 2.47
CA SER A 133 0.26 -8.51 1.49
C SER A 133 -0.09 -8.84 0.03
N THR A 134 -0.61 -10.04 -0.26
CA THR A 134 -1.09 -10.42 -1.61
C THR A 134 -2.37 -9.65 -1.95
N TYR A 135 -3.33 -9.59 -1.01
CA TYR A 135 -4.60 -8.87 -1.21
C TYR A 135 -4.43 -7.35 -1.20
N ALA A 136 -3.34 -6.82 -0.65
CA ALA A 136 -3.05 -5.39 -0.66
C ALA A 136 -3.07 -4.77 -2.08
N ARG A 137 -2.77 -5.56 -3.12
CA ARG A 137 -2.84 -5.12 -4.52
C ARG A 137 -4.24 -4.66 -4.94
N LEU A 138 -5.28 -5.29 -4.39
CA LEU A 138 -6.68 -4.96 -4.68
C LEU A 138 -7.09 -3.59 -4.12
N PHE A 139 -6.38 -3.08 -3.12
CA PHE A 139 -6.65 -1.78 -2.51
C PHE A 139 -5.88 -0.64 -3.17
N ILE A 140 -4.98 -0.94 -4.11
CA ILE A 140 -4.21 0.08 -4.83
C ILE A 140 -5.13 1.12 -5.49
N PRO A 141 -6.19 0.74 -6.23
CA PRO A 141 -7.07 1.72 -6.86
C PRO A 141 -7.76 2.63 -5.86
N GLN A 142 -8.04 2.18 -4.64
CA GLN A 142 -8.69 2.99 -3.59
C GLN A 142 -7.70 3.89 -2.85
N LEU A 143 -6.51 3.37 -2.53
CA LEU A 143 -5.49 4.07 -1.77
C LEU A 143 -4.76 5.12 -2.63
N PHE A 144 -4.58 4.86 -3.92
CA PHE A 144 -3.86 5.71 -4.87
C PHE A 144 -4.80 6.49 -5.81
N ARG A 145 -6.05 6.78 -5.42
CA ARG A 145 -7.02 7.56 -6.24
C ARG A 145 -6.56 8.96 -6.62
N SER A 146 -5.55 9.50 -5.94
CA SER A 146 -4.93 10.78 -6.26
C SER A 146 -3.83 10.69 -7.35
N TYR A 147 -3.55 9.50 -7.89
CA TYR A 147 -2.54 9.28 -8.93
C TYR A 147 -3.20 8.83 -10.22
N ASP A 148 -2.70 9.32 -11.35
CA ASP A 148 -3.23 8.95 -12.67
C ASP A 148 -2.86 7.52 -13.08
N LYS A 149 -1.62 7.11 -12.81
CA LYS A 149 -1.10 5.76 -13.05
C LYS A 149 -0.18 5.34 -11.91
N VAL A 150 -0.11 4.04 -11.65
CA VAL A 150 0.75 3.46 -10.60
C VAL A 150 1.45 2.22 -11.11
N VAL A 151 2.74 2.08 -10.80
CA VAL A 151 3.50 0.86 -11.08
C VAL A 151 3.51 0.01 -9.82
N PHE A 152 2.92 -1.18 -9.90
CA PHE A 152 3.04 -2.19 -8.86
C PHE A 152 4.11 -3.23 -9.23
N ILE A 153 4.93 -3.63 -8.26
CA ILE A 153 6.00 -4.62 -8.47
C ILE A 153 6.19 -5.52 -7.24
N ASP A 154 6.42 -6.81 -7.49
CA ASP A 154 6.55 -7.81 -6.43
C ASP A 154 7.87 -7.67 -5.68
N SER A 155 7.84 -7.90 -4.36
CA SER A 155 8.99 -7.69 -3.47
C SER A 155 10.15 -8.68 -3.69
N ASP A 156 9.91 -9.78 -4.40
CA ASP A 156 10.86 -10.84 -4.78
C ASP A 156 11.51 -10.61 -6.15
N THR A 157 11.53 -9.35 -6.61
CA THR A 157 12.12 -8.95 -7.88
C THR A 157 13.34 -8.04 -7.72
N VAL A 158 14.10 -7.88 -8.79
CA VAL A 158 15.14 -6.84 -8.93
C VAL A 158 15.00 -6.18 -10.28
N VAL A 159 15.13 -4.85 -10.33
CA VAL A 159 15.05 -4.11 -11.59
C VAL A 159 16.44 -3.87 -12.16
N LYS A 160 16.52 -3.89 -13.49
CA LYS A 160 17.77 -3.66 -14.25
C LYS A 160 17.67 -2.45 -15.19
N ALA A 161 16.59 -1.68 -15.07
CA ALA A 161 16.30 -0.49 -15.86
C ALA A 161 15.49 0.49 -15.01
N ASP A 162 15.37 1.72 -15.51
CA ASP A 162 14.53 2.76 -14.90
C ASP A 162 13.04 2.38 -14.98
N LEU A 163 12.37 2.26 -13.84
CA LEU A 163 10.93 1.96 -13.80
C LEU A 163 10.06 3.10 -14.33
N ALA A 164 10.57 4.33 -14.38
CA ALA A 164 9.78 5.45 -14.89
C ALA A 164 9.44 5.29 -16.39
N THR A 165 10.19 4.49 -17.16
CA THR A 165 9.85 4.22 -18.56
C THR A 165 8.54 3.45 -18.71
N LEU A 166 8.10 2.73 -17.68
CA LEU A 166 6.80 2.04 -17.70
C LEU A 166 5.63 3.03 -17.66
N MET A 167 5.85 4.23 -17.11
CA MET A 167 4.85 5.30 -17.11
C MET A 167 4.66 5.90 -18.50
N ASP A 168 5.63 5.73 -19.40
CA ASP A 168 5.58 6.26 -20.77
C ASP A 168 4.81 5.32 -21.72
N VAL A 169 4.47 4.11 -21.26
CA VAL A 169 3.64 3.16 -22.03
C VAL A 169 2.21 3.69 -22.13
N ASP A 170 1.72 3.81 -23.36
CA ASP A 170 0.33 4.13 -23.64
C ASP A 170 -0.56 2.90 -23.39
N ILE A 171 -1.53 3.07 -22.50
CA ILE A 171 -2.49 2.03 -22.12
C ILE A 171 -3.89 2.32 -22.67
N GLY A 172 -4.09 3.47 -23.33
CA GLY A 172 -5.39 3.89 -23.85
C GLY A 172 -6.49 3.84 -22.79
N THR A 173 -7.54 3.06 -23.07
CA THR A 173 -8.68 2.82 -22.16
C THR A 173 -8.54 1.54 -21.32
N ASN A 174 -7.41 0.83 -21.41
CA ASN A 174 -7.19 -0.38 -20.64
C ASN A 174 -6.95 -0.04 -19.16
N LEU A 175 -7.46 -0.90 -18.27
CA LEU A 175 -7.34 -0.70 -16.83
C LEU A 175 -5.90 -0.97 -16.32
N VAL A 176 -5.18 -1.89 -16.97
CA VAL A 176 -3.84 -2.32 -16.57
C VAL A 176 -2.98 -2.62 -17.79
N ALA A 177 -1.66 -2.45 -17.64
CA ALA A 177 -0.65 -3.02 -18.52
C ALA A 177 0.19 -4.01 -17.70
N ALA A 178 0.25 -5.26 -18.16
CA ALA A 178 0.93 -6.35 -17.48
C ALA A 178 1.67 -7.24 -18.48
N VAL A 179 2.61 -8.04 -17.99
CA VAL A 179 3.32 -9.03 -18.80
C VAL A 179 2.51 -10.33 -18.86
N LYS A 180 2.44 -10.95 -20.04
CA LYS A 180 1.75 -12.23 -20.24
C LYS A 180 2.37 -13.32 -19.35
N ASP A 181 1.53 -14.07 -18.64
CA ASP A 181 1.96 -15.20 -17.83
C ASP A 181 2.16 -16.46 -18.69
N ILE A 182 3.42 -16.76 -19.02
CA ILE A 182 3.80 -17.94 -19.80
C ILE A 182 3.69 -19.25 -19.02
N VAL A 183 3.70 -19.20 -17.68
CA VAL A 183 3.54 -20.39 -16.84
C VAL A 183 2.09 -20.84 -16.88
N MET A 184 1.16 -19.88 -16.76
CA MET A 184 -0.27 -20.14 -16.94
C MET A 184 -0.58 -20.68 -18.34
N GLU A 185 0.03 -20.11 -19.38
CA GLU A 185 -0.08 -20.64 -20.75
C GLU A 185 0.41 -22.10 -20.84
N GLY A 186 1.50 -22.43 -20.15
CA GLY A 186 1.97 -23.81 -20.00
C GLY A 186 0.96 -24.72 -19.30
N PHE A 187 0.38 -24.29 -18.19
CA PHE A 187 -0.65 -25.05 -17.47
C PHE A 187 -1.87 -25.36 -18.35
N VAL A 188 -2.33 -24.39 -19.12
CA VAL A 188 -3.39 -24.58 -20.11
C VAL A 188 -2.96 -25.61 -21.17
N LYS A 189 -1.75 -25.48 -21.71
CA LYS A 189 -1.24 -26.35 -22.78
C LYS A 189 -1.05 -27.80 -22.33
N PHE A 190 -0.60 -28.03 -21.11
CA PHE A 190 -0.31 -29.35 -20.57
C PHE A 190 -1.48 -29.96 -19.78
N GLY A 191 -2.63 -29.28 -19.74
CA GLY A 191 -3.82 -29.77 -19.03
C GLY A 191 -3.61 -29.90 -17.52
N ALA A 192 -2.84 -28.98 -16.93
CA ALA A 192 -2.63 -28.96 -15.49
C ALA A 192 -3.98 -28.79 -14.78
N MET A 193 -4.17 -29.54 -13.71
CA MET A 193 -5.41 -29.48 -12.92
C MET A 193 -5.33 -28.29 -11.96
N SER A 194 -6.37 -27.47 -11.97
CA SER A 194 -6.59 -26.38 -11.03
C SER A 194 -7.57 -26.84 -9.96
N GLU A 195 -7.17 -26.74 -8.70
CA GLU A 195 -8.07 -26.96 -7.56
C GLU A 195 -8.75 -25.64 -7.20
N SER A 196 -10.08 -25.68 -7.11
CA SER A 196 -10.90 -24.52 -6.76
C SER A 196 -12.05 -24.93 -5.85
N ASP A 197 -12.79 -23.95 -5.30
CA ASP A 197 -13.99 -24.21 -4.48
C ASP A 197 -15.07 -25.00 -5.22
N ASP A 198 -15.10 -24.87 -6.54
CA ASP A 198 -16.06 -25.56 -7.43
C ASP A 198 -15.59 -26.96 -7.83
N GLY A 199 -14.48 -27.44 -7.26
CA GLY A 199 -13.84 -28.71 -7.56
C GLY A 199 -12.55 -28.58 -8.37
N VAL A 200 -12.05 -29.73 -8.82
CA VAL A 200 -10.82 -29.86 -9.60
C VAL A 200 -11.16 -29.91 -11.09
N MET A 201 -10.63 -28.98 -11.87
CA MET A 201 -10.86 -28.90 -13.32
C MET A 201 -9.58 -28.50 -14.06
N PRO A 202 -9.45 -28.79 -15.36
CA PRO A 202 -8.32 -28.33 -16.16
C PRO A 202 -8.18 -26.81 -16.10
N ALA A 203 -6.93 -26.30 -16.07
CA ALA A 203 -6.65 -24.86 -16.02
C ALA A 203 -7.40 -24.07 -17.09
N LYS A 204 -7.55 -24.63 -18.30
CA LYS A 204 -8.32 -24.02 -19.39
C LYS A 204 -9.79 -23.79 -19.01
N GLU A 205 -10.46 -24.83 -18.50
CA GLU A 205 -11.87 -24.76 -18.11
C GLU A 205 -12.06 -23.82 -16.92
N TYR A 206 -11.11 -23.81 -15.98
CA TYR A 206 -11.11 -22.87 -14.87
C TYR A 206 -11.07 -21.41 -15.33
N LEU A 207 -10.16 -21.06 -16.25
CA LEU A 207 -10.02 -19.71 -16.77
C LEU A 207 -11.27 -19.27 -17.56
N GLN A 208 -11.79 -20.14 -18.43
CA GLN A 208 -13.00 -19.87 -19.20
C GLN A 208 -14.22 -19.66 -18.29
N LYS A 209 -14.38 -20.50 -17.28
CA LYS A 209 -15.54 -20.44 -16.36
C LYS A 209 -15.50 -19.20 -15.47
N ASN A 210 -14.34 -18.84 -14.92
CA ASN A 210 -14.24 -17.86 -13.84
C ASN A 210 -13.74 -16.49 -14.28
N LEU A 211 -12.95 -16.41 -15.35
CA LEU A 211 -12.35 -15.17 -15.84
C LEU A 211 -12.86 -14.76 -17.22
N GLY A 212 -13.54 -15.66 -17.94
CA GLY A 212 -14.06 -15.37 -19.29
C GLY A 212 -12.96 -15.24 -20.35
N ASP A 213 -11.78 -15.83 -20.11
CA ASP A 213 -10.68 -15.90 -21.08
C ASP A 213 -10.94 -17.02 -22.09
N ASP A 214 -11.08 -16.68 -23.38
CA ASP A 214 -11.26 -17.63 -24.51
C ASP A 214 -9.97 -18.36 -24.92
#